data_AF-A0A497BCE3-F1
#
_entry.id   AF-A0A497BCE3-F1
#
_cell.length_a   1.000
_cell.length_b   1.000
_cell.length_c   1.000
_cell.angle_alpha   90.00
_cell.angle_beta   90.00
_cell.angle_gamma   90.00
#
_symmetry.space_group_name_H-M   'P 1'
#
loop_
_entity.id
_entity.type
_entity.pdbx_description
1 polymer ?
#
loop_
_entity_poly.entity_id
_entity_poly.type
_entity_poly.pdbx_seq_one_letter_code
_entity_poly.pdbx_strand_id
1 'polypeptide(L)'
;MTVIATPECDKLLAVQSASQSIGMFVKWIREHKKFILADYLGDPEACGGYELFPDHTPVEELLAEYFDIDLDKVERERAQQLELQREAANSQRLLEVMG
;
A
#
# COMPACT_ATOMS: atom_id res chain seq x y z
N MET A 1 7.91 -14.99 23.56
CA MET A 1 7.25 -14.35 22.40
C MET A 1 8.09 -13.15 22.00
N THR A 2 8.79 -13.26 20.88
CA THR A 2 9.53 -12.14 20.29
C THR A 2 8.51 -11.29 19.54
N VAL A 3 8.28 -10.06 20.00
CA VAL A 3 7.43 -9.09 19.28
C VAL A 3 8.36 -8.31 18.36
N ILE A 4 8.23 -8.50 17.05
CA ILE A 4 8.91 -7.65 16.06
C ILE A 4 8.10 -6.36 15.94
N ALA A 5 8.76 -5.22 16.02
CA ALA A 5 8.13 -3.93 15.74
C ALA A 5 7.80 -3.85 14.25
N THR A 6 6.54 -3.55 13.91
CA THR A 6 6.06 -3.42 12.53
C THR A 6 5.45 -2.04 12.28
N PRO A 7 6.27 -0.98 12.34
CA PRO A 7 5.79 0.40 12.31
C PRO A 7 5.04 0.75 11.01
N GLU A 8 5.42 0.21 9.84
CA GLU A 8 4.67 0.52 8.61
C GLU A 8 3.38 -0.29 8.52
N CYS A 9 3.37 -1.54 8.99
CA CYS A 9 2.13 -2.30 9.13
C CYS A 9 1.16 -1.59 10.09
N ASP A 10 1.66 -1.03 11.19
CA ASP A 10 0.86 -0.30 12.17
C ASP A 10 0.28 0.99 11.56
N LYS A 11 1.06 1.75 10.80
CA LYS A 11 0.57 2.88 10.01
C LYS A 11 -0.51 2.46 9.02
N LEU A 12 -0.27 1.39 8.27
CA LEU A 12 -1.21 0.88 7.27
C LEU A 12 -2.54 0.44 7.90
N LEU A 13 -2.49 -0.19 9.08
CA LEU A 13 -3.68 -0.54 9.86
C LEU A 13 -4.41 0.71 10.37
N ALA A 14 -3.67 1.71 10.88
CA ALA A 14 -4.25 2.94 11.40
C ALA A 14 -5.04 3.72 10.34
N VAL A 15 -4.59 3.70 9.08
CA VAL A 15 -5.25 4.43 7.99
C VAL A 15 -6.23 3.59 7.17
N GLN A 16 -6.40 2.31 7.49
CA GLN A 16 -7.16 1.35 6.68
C GLN A 16 -8.59 1.82 6.33
N SER A 17 -9.32 2.32 7.31
CA SER A 17 -10.71 2.78 7.09
C SER A 17 -10.77 3.98 6.14
N ALA A 18 -9.83 4.91 6.29
CA ALA A 18 -9.74 6.10 5.44
C ALA A 18 -9.30 5.74 4.02
N SER A 19 -8.25 4.93 3.86
CA SER A 19 -7.72 4.52 2.56
C SER A 19 -8.75 3.71 1.76
N GLN A 20 -9.51 2.82 2.41
CA GLN A 20 -10.62 2.10 1.77
C GLN A 20 -11.70 3.05 1.26
N SER A 21 -12.12 4.02 2.08
CA SER A 21 -13.16 4.99 1.71
C SER A 21 -12.72 5.83 0.51
N ILE A 22 -11.47 6.31 0.50
CA ILE A 22 -10.92 7.09 -0.62
C ILE A 22 -10.78 6.21 -1.86
N GLY A 23 -10.25 5.00 -1.74
CA GLY A 23 -10.11 4.07 -2.86
C GLY A 23 -11.44 3.73 -3.52
N MET A 24 -12.49 3.46 -2.72
CA MET A 24 -13.83 3.26 -3.23
C MET A 24 -14.38 4.49 -3.95
N PHE A 25 -14.13 5.69 -3.41
CA PHE A 25 -14.57 6.93 -4.04
C PHE A 25 -13.90 7.16 -5.40
N VAL A 26 -12.58 7.00 -5.48
CA VAL A 26 -11.82 7.13 -6.74
C VAL A 26 -12.30 6.11 -7.77
N LYS A 27 -12.51 4.86 -7.35
CA LYS A 27 -13.08 3.82 -8.21
C LYS A 27 -14.48 4.18 -8.71
N TRP A 28 -15.36 4.64 -7.82
CA TRP A 28 -16.71 5.04 -8.16
C TRP A 28 -16.72 6.18 -9.20
N ILE A 29 -15.87 7.20 -9.02
CA ILE A 29 -15.72 8.29 -9.98
C ILE A 29 -15.30 7.77 -11.36
N ARG A 30 -14.25 6.94 -11.42
CA ARG A 30 -13.75 6.39 -12.69
C ARG A 30 -14.82 5.56 -13.40
N GLU A 31 -15.54 4.72 -12.66
CA GLU A 31 -16.54 3.82 -13.24
C GLU A 31 -17.83 4.52 -13.67
N HIS A 32 -18.36 5.42 -12.83
CA HIS A 32 -19.70 5.99 -12.97
C HIS A 32 -19.70 7.39 -13.59
N LYS A 33 -18.64 8.17 -13.38
CA LYS A 33 -18.52 9.54 -13.89
C LYS A 33 -17.54 9.67 -15.06
N LYS A 34 -16.74 8.63 -15.33
CA LYS A 34 -15.71 8.61 -16.38
C LYS A 34 -14.66 9.70 -16.24
N PHE A 35 -14.48 10.23 -15.02
CA PHE A 35 -13.35 11.14 -14.76
C PHE A 35 -12.08 10.32 -14.56
N ILE A 36 -10.98 10.88 -15.06
CA ILE A 36 -9.63 10.35 -14.92
C ILE A 36 -8.80 11.38 -14.16
N LEU A 37 -7.80 10.88 -13.42
CA LEU A 37 -6.74 11.75 -12.92
C LEU A 37 -5.84 12.07 -14.11
N ALA A 38 -5.31 13.28 -14.12
CA ALA A 38 -4.44 13.77 -15.17
C ALA A 38 -3.36 14.65 -14.55
N ASP A 39 -2.19 14.61 -15.17
CA ASP A 39 -1.05 15.44 -14.81
C ASP A 39 -0.70 16.38 -15.97
N TYR A 40 -0.10 17.51 -15.63
CA TYR A 40 0.39 18.48 -16.60
C TYR A 40 1.80 18.07 -17.03
N LEU A 41 1.93 17.59 -18.27
CA LEU A 41 3.22 17.26 -18.85
C LEU A 41 3.55 18.26 -19.96
N GLY A 42 4.76 18.79 -19.93
CA GLY A 42 5.25 19.71 -20.95
C GLY A 42 6.23 20.74 -20.41
N ASP A 43 7.00 21.30 -21.33
CA ASP A 43 7.88 22.45 -21.06
C ASP A 43 7.10 23.73 -21.39
N PRO A 44 6.90 24.66 -20.43
CA PRO A 44 6.26 25.95 -20.71
C PRO A 44 6.98 26.79 -21.78
N GLU A 45 8.26 26.51 -22.06
CA GLU A 45 9.04 27.20 -23.09
C GLU A 45 8.91 26.57 -24.49
N ALA A 46 8.39 25.34 -24.59
CA ALA A 46 8.03 24.73 -25.87
C ALA A 46 6.70 25.33 -26.38
N CYS A 47 6.61 25.58 -27.69
CA CYS A 47 5.52 26.30 -28.38
C CYS A 47 4.07 25.75 -28.23
N GLY A 48 3.80 24.84 -27.30
CA GLY A 48 2.49 24.21 -27.05
C GLY A 48 1.93 24.37 -25.62
N GLY A 49 2.70 24.89 -24.65
CA GLY A 49 2.27 24.98 -23.25
C GLY A 49 2.12 23.62 -22.56
N TYR A 50 1.45 23.60 -21.40
CA TYR A 50 1.17 22.35 -20.67
C TYR A 50 0.01 21.59 -21.31
N GLU A 51 0.23 20.32 -21.64
CA GLU A 51 -0.83 19.41 -22.06
C GLU A 51 -1.24 18.51 -20.88
N LEU A 52 -2.54 18.20 -20.78
CA LEU A 52 -3.07 17.28 -19.78
C LEU A 52 -2.95 15.85 -20.30
N PHE A 53 -2.18 15.03 -19.59
CA PHE A 53 -2.06 13.61 -19.88
C PHE A 53 -2.74 12.77 -18.78
N PRO A 54 -3.44 11.69 -19.14
CA PRO A 54 -3.98 10.75 -18.16
C PRO A 54 -2.88 10.24 -17.23
N ASP A 55 -3.12 10.36 -15.93
CA ASP A 55 -2.28 9.76 -14.91
C ASP A 55 -2.74 8.32 -14.65
N HIS A 56 -1.84 7.38 -14.93
CA HIS A 56 -2.05 5.95 -14.77
C HIS A 56 -1.52 5.40 -13.44
N THR A 57 -1.05 6.27 -12.55
CA THR A 57 -0.58 5.89 -11.21
C THR A 57 -1.67 5.09 -10.49
N PRO A 58 -1.36 3.89 -9.96
CA PRO A 58 -2.27 3.10 -9.16
C PRO A 58 -2.78 3.89 -7.96
N VAL A 59 -4.04 3.70 -7.60
CA VAL A 59 -4.65 4.40 -6.46
C VAL A 59 -3.94 4.01 -5.17
N GLU A 60 -3.48 2.78 -5.07
CA GLU A 60 -2.71 2.24 -3.96
C GLU A 60 -1.39 2.98 -3.77
N GLU A 61 -0.68 3.33 -4.85
CA GLU A 61 0.56 4.10 -4.79
C GLU A 61 0.29 5.55 -4.33
N LEU A 62 -0.74 6.18 -4.89
CA LEU A 62 -1.17 7.52 -4.47
C LEU A 62 -1.58 7.57 -2.99
N LEU A 63 -2.27 6.52 -2.52
CA LEU A 63 -2.67 6.42 -1.11
C LEU A 63 -1.47 6.16 -0.20
N ALA A 64 -0.52 5.34 -0.63
CA ALA A 64 0.70 5.09 0.13
C ALA A 64 1.54 6.37 0.27
N GLU A 65 1.68 7.14 -0.81
CA GLU A 65 2.34 8.45 -0.78
C GLU A 65 1.58 9.43 0.13
N TYR A 66 0.26 9.54 -0.02
CA TYR A 66 -0.58 10.44 0.77
C TYR A 66 -0.50 10.17 2.29
N PHE A 67 -0.41 8.90 2.68
CA PHE A 67 -0.33 8.49 4.09
C PHE A 67 1.11 8.29 4.60
N ASP A 68 2.14 8.57 3.78
CA ASP A 68 3.56 8.37 4.12
C ASP A 68 3.85 6.92 4.58
N ILE A 69 3.44 5.96 3.75
CA ILE A 69 3.60 4.52 3.96
C ILE A 69 4.60 3.95 2.95
N ASP A 70 5.65 3.30 3.47
CA ASP A 70 6.59 2.53 2.66
C ASP A 70 6.07 1.11 2.41
N LEU A 71 5.50 0.87 1.22
CA LEU A 71 4.93 -0.42 0.83
C LEU A 71 5.96 -1.55 0.81
N ASP A 72 7.21 -1.28 0.41
CA ASP A 72 8.26 -2.29 0.40
C ASP A 72 8.63 -2.71 1.83
N LYS A 73 8.61 -1.76 2.76
CA LYS A 73 8.84 -2.04 4.18
C LYS A 73 7.68 -2.80 4.80
N VAL A 74 6.42 -2.50 4.44
CA VAL A 74 5.25 -3.30 4.84
C VAL A 74 5.43 -4.77 4.42
N GLU A 75 5.84 -5.03 3.19
CA GLU A 75 6.04 -6.41 2.72
C GLU A 75 7.19 -7.12 3.46
N ARG A 76 8.28 -6.41 3.75
CA ARG A 76 9.38 -6.95 4.59
C ARG A 76 8.91 -7.28 6.00
N GLU A 77 8.14 -6.41 6.63
CA GLU A 77 7.59 -6.61 7.97
C GLU A 77 6.62 -7.82 7.99
N ARG A 78 5.75 -7.95 6.99
CA ARG A 78 4.85 -9.12 6.82
C ARG A 78 5.62 -10.43 6.65
N ALA A 79 6.68 -10.42 5.83
CA ALA A 79 7.52 -11.59 5.63
C ALA A 79 8.21 -12.04 6.94
N GLN A 80 8.68 -11.09 7.74
CA GLN A 80 9.26 -11.38 9.07
C GLN A 80 8.23 -11.98 10.02
N GLN A 81 7.00 -11.43 10.05
CA GLN A 81 5.91 -11.98 10.87
C GLN A 81 5.57 -13.42 10.45
N LEU A 82 5.51 -13.70 9.15
CA LEU A 82 5.22 -15.03 8.63
C LEU A 82 6.29 -16.05 9.03
N GLU A 83 7.57 -15.68 8.96
CA GLU A 83 8.66 -16.58 9.33
C GLU A 83 8.63 -16.94 10.81
N LEU A 84 8.40 -15.97 11.69
CA LEU A 84 8.23 -16.24 13.12
C LEU A 84 7.06 -17.18 13.42
N GLN A 85 5.93 -17.02 12.70
CA GLN A 85 4.78 -17.91 12.86
C GLN A 85 5.12 -19.35 12.44
N ARG A 86 5.92 -19.52 11.38
CA ARG A 86 6.39 -20.84 10.92
C ARG A 86 7.34 -21.49 11.91
N GLU A 87 8.31 -20.74 12.44
CA GLU A 87 9.25 -21.23 13.45
C GLU A 87 8.52 -21.65 14.74
N ALA A 88 7.56 -20.84 15.19
CA ALA A 88 6.73 -21.16 16.35
C ALA A 88 5.89 -22.43 16.12
N ALA A 89 5.21 -22.53 14.98
CA ALA A 89 4.41 -23.71 14.63
C ALA A 89 5.26 -24.99 14.51
N ASN A 90 6.44 -24.90 13.91
CA ASN A 90 7.37 -26.03 13.79
C ASN A 90 7.92 -26.46 15.16
N SER A 91 8.28 -25.50 16.01
CA SER A 91 8.78 -25.78 17.37
C SER A 91 7.70 -26.47 18.23
N GLN A 92 6.45 -26.00 18.12
CA GLN A 92 5.33 -26.57 18.85
C GLN A 92 5.01 -28.00 18.39
N ARG A 93 5.05 -28.26 17.08
CA ARG A 93 4.89 -29.60 16.51
C ARG A 93 6.00 -30.56 16.93
N LEU A 94 7.24 -30.09 17.05
CA LEU A 94 8.37 -30.92 17.52
C LEU A 94 8.19 -31.34 19.00
N LEU A 95 7.69 -30.44 19.84
CA LEU A 95 7.39 -30.75 21.25
C LEU A 95 6.26 -31.78 21.40
N GLU A 96 5.24 -31.72 20.55
CA GLU A 96 4.12 -32.68 20.53
C GLU A 96 4.51 -34.08 20.01
N VAL A 97 5.56 -34.19 19.19
CA VAL A 97 6.05 -35.47 18.66
C VAL A 97 7.08 -36.14 19.59
N MET A 98 7.71 -35.37 20.48
CA MET A 98 8.72 -35.86 21.44
C MET A 98 8.17 -36.17 22.84
N GLY A 99 6.94 -35.74 23.15
CA GLY A 99 6.22 -36.06 24.41
C GLY A 99 5.25 -37.21 24.22
#